data_AF-A0A257ML96-F1
#
_entry.id   AF-A0A257ML96-F1
#
_cell.length_a   1.000
_cell.length_b   1.000
_cell.length_c   1.000
_cell.angle_alpha   90.00
_cell.angle_beta   90.00
_cell.angle_gamma   90.00
#
_symmetry.space_group_name_H-M   'P 1'
#
loop_
_entity.id
_entity.type
_entity.pdbx_description
1 polymer ?
#
loop_
_entity_poly.entity_id
_entity_poly.type
_entity_poly.pdbx_seq_one_letter_code
_entity_poly.pdbx_strand_id
1 'polypeptide(L)'
;SNGGLAASICEMALVRPARFGVDLNLDQVQGGDGDGAASPRTDRLLFSESSGFVLEARRGKESRLAELLASYGLMPMQIGTVTGKRRIVMSRAGKMFVDLELDLARDAWTAGLVEAMR
;
A
#
# COMPACT_ATOMS: atom_id res chain seq x y z
N SER A 1 -10.26 2.41 6.63
CA SER A 1 -9.36 2.55 7.81
C SER A 1 -8.82 3.96 7.81
N ASN A 2 -8.37 4.47 8.96
CA ASN A 2 -7.78 5.80 9.03
C ASN A 2 -6.52 5.86 8.14
N GLY A 3 -6.40 6.87 7.27
CA GLY A 3 -5.22 7.09 6.43
C GLY A 3 -5.11 6.22 5.17
N GLY A 4 -6.13 5.41 4.86
CA GLY A 4 -6.28 4.73 3.57
C GLY A 4 -5.18 3.73 3.21
N LEU A 5 -4.97 3.53 1.91
CA LEU A 5 -3.97 2.61 1.36
C LEU A 5 -2.55 2.93 1.87
N ALA A 6 -2.20 4.21 1.97
CA ALA A 6 -0.87 4.63 2.43
C ALA A 6 -0.59 4.13 3.85
N ALA A 7 -1.53 4.37 4.79
CA ALA A 7 -1.39 3.91 6.16
C ALA A 7 -1.32 2.38 6.23
N SER A 8 -2.21 1.67 5.54
CA SER A 8 -2.22 0.20 5.55
C SER A 8 -0.91 -0.41 5.04
N ILE A 9 -0.33 0.13 3.95
CA ILE A 9 0.96 -0.34 3.43
C ILE A 9 2.10 -0.04 4.40
N CYS A 10 2.12 1.15 5.00
CA CYS A 10 3.10 1.50 6.02
C CYS A 10 3.00 0.56 7.24
N GLU A 11 1.80 0.37 7.80
CA GLU A 11 1.58 -0.52 8.94
C GLU A 11 2.09 -1.95 8.67
N MET A 12 1.79 -2.49 7.47
CA MET A 12 2.27 -3.81 7.06
C MET A 12 3.81 -3.88 6.99
N ALA A 13 4.46 -2.86 6.40
CA ALA A 13 5.91 -2.81 6.28
C ALA A 13 6.65 -2.57 7.61
N LEU A 14 5.99 -1.94 8.58
CA LEU A 14 6.57 -1.57 9.87
C LEU A 14 6.54 -2.70 10.92
N VAL A 15 5.89 -3.83 10.63
CA VAL A 15 5.83 -5.00 11.53
C VAL A 15 7.24 -5.49 11.89
N ARG A 16 7.46 -5.78 13.18
CA ARG A 16 8.79 -6.18 13.69
C ARG A 16 9.03 -7.69 13.62
N PRO A 17 10.27 -8.12 13.31
CA PRO A 17 11.39 -7.29 12.86
C PRO A 17 11.14 -6.74 11.44
N ALA A 18 11.30 -5.43 11.26
CA ALA A 18 11.09 -4.76 9.98
C ALA A 18 12.17 -5.25 9.01
N ARG A 19 11.88 -6.26 8.20
CA ARG A 19 12.86 -6.92 7.33
C ARG A 19 12.61 -6.64 5.85
N PHE A 20 11.38 -6.30 5.51
CA PHE A 20 10.91 -6.22 4.15
C PHE A 20 10.31 -4.84 3.90
N GLY A 21 10.60 -4.32 2.72
CA GLY A 21 9.99 -3.13 2.19
C GLY A 21 8.98 -3.49 1.12
N VAL A 22 8.51 -2.48 0.40
CA VAL A 22 7.45 -2.61 -0.59
C VAL A 22 7.72 -1.64 -1.73
N ASP A 23 7.59 -2.13 -2.97
CA ASP A 23 7.59 -1.30 -4.17
C ASP A 23 6.17 -1.33 -4.76
N LEU A 24 5.44 -0.21 -4.70
CA LEU A 24 4.09 -0.06 -5.24
C LEU A 24 4.07 0.75 -6.54
N ASN A 25 3.25 0.27 -7.47
CA ASN A 25 2.89 1.01 -8.68
C ASN A 25 1.42 1.44 -8.59
N LEU A 26 1.19 2.72 -8.32
CA LEU A 26 -0.14 3.29 -8.16
C LEU A 26 -0.92 3.38 -9.47
N ASP A 27 -0.27 3.18 -10.63
CA ASP A 27 -0.98 3.03 -11.91
C ASP A 27 -1.82 1.74 -11.95
N GLN A 28 -1.54 0.77 -11.07
CA GLN A 28 -2.29 -0.48 -10.94
C GLN A 28 -3.45 -0.40 -9.93
N VAL A 29 -3.60 0.72 -9.23
CA VAL A 29 -4.68 0.92 -8.26
C VAL A 29 -5.85 1.57 -8.97
N GLN A 30 -6.96 0.84 -9.08
CA GLN A 30 -8.20 1.38 -9.64
C GLN A 30 -9.06 1.98 -8.51
N GLY A 31 -9.63 3.17 -8.75
CA GLY A 31 -10.64 3.73 -7.86
C GLY A 31 -11.98 3.01 -8.06
N GLY A 32 -12.73 2.81 -6.97
CA GLY A 32 -14.06 2.17 -7.01
C GLY A 32 -15.18 3.01 -7.65
N ASP A 33 -14.84 4.18 -8.19
CA ASP A 33 -15.79 5.06 -8.87
C ASP A 33 -15.92 4.57 -10.32
N GLY A 34 -16.91 3.72 -10.57
CA GLY A 34 -17.24 3.20 -11.90
C GLY A 34 -17.45 4.32 -12.95
N ASP A 35 -17.28 3.95 -14.21
CA ASP A 35 -17.55 4.73 -15.43
C ASP A 35 -16.65 5.93 -15.70
N GLY A 36 -15.60 5.72 -16.52
CA GLY A 36 -15.03 6.75 -17.40
C GLY A 36 -14.38 7.97 -16.74
N ALA A 37 -14.34 8.04 -15.41
CA ALA A 37 -13.74 9.14 -14.68
C ALA A 37 -12.21 9.12 -14.86
N ALA A 38 -11.63 10.30 -15.08
CA ALA A 38 -10.19 10.48 -15.14
C ALA A 38 -9.51 9.81 -13.94
N SER A 39 -8.38 9.15 -14.18
CA SER A 39 -7.63 8.43 -13.14
C SER A 39 -7.50 9.30 -11.87
N PRO A 40 -8.00 8.84 -10.70
CA PRO A 40 -8.13 9.68 -9.51
C PRO A 40 -6.78 10.28 -9.11
N ARG A 41 -6.77 11.48 -8.55
CA ARG A 41 -5.54 12.13 -8.08
C ARG A 41 -4.76 11.22 -7.11
N THR A 42 -3.43 11.32 -7.11
CA THR A 42 -2.55 10.41 -6.35
C THR A 42 -2.81 10.45 -4.85
N ASP A 43 -3.10 11.63 -4.31
CA ASP A 43 -3.51 11.80 -2.91
C ASP A 43 -4.83 11.09 -2.59
N ARG A 44 -5.84 11.16 -3.47
CA ARG A 44 -7.09 10.40 -3.31
C ARG A 44 -6.84 8.89 -3.35
N LEU A 45 -5.97 8.39 -4.22
CA LEU A 45 -5.62 6.96 -4.25
C LEU A 45 -4.97 6.49 -2.94
N LEU A 46 -4.09 7.32 -2.37
CA LEU A 46 -3.32 6.98 -1.18
C LEU A 46 -4.13 7.12 0.12
N PHE A 47 -4.93 8.17 0.23
CA PHE A 47 -5.58 8.57 1.49
C PHE A 47 -7.10 8.42 1.48
N SER A 48 -7.71 7.89 0.41
CA SER A 48 -9.12 7.48 0.45
C SER A 48 -9.30 6.39 1.52
N GLU A 49 -10.29 6.58 2.39
CA GLU A 49 -10.65 5.61 3.43
C GLU A 49 -11.79 4.67 3.02
N SER A 50 -12.03 4.57 1.70
CA SER A 50 -12.94 3.57 1.12
C SER A 50 -12.63 2.16 1.64
N SER A 51 -13.65 1.32 1.73
CA SER A 51 -13.50 -0.07 2.20
C SER A 51 -12.64 -0.90 1.25
N GLY A 52 -11.84 -1.82 1.81
CA GLY A 52 -10.97 -2.70 1.03
C GLY A 52 -9.98 -3.45 1.92
N PHE A 53 -9.24 -4.38 1.31
CA PHE A 53 -8.19 -5.15 1.97
C PHE A 53 -6.93 -5.14 1.11
N VAL A 54 -5.77 -5.13 1.76
CA VAL A 54 -4.47 -5.41 1.14
C VAL A 54 -4.03 -6.79 1.62
N LEU A 55 -3.57 -7.62 0.68
CA LEU A 55 -3.12 -8.97 0.96
C LEU A 55 -1.72 -9.17 0.37
N GLU A 56 -0.90 -9.93 1.09
CA GLU A 56 0.40 -10.39 0.60
C GLU A 56 0.32 -11.87 0.20
N ALA A 57 0.73 -12.17 -1.03
CA ALA A 57 0.89 -13.54 -1.48
C ALA A 57 2.35 -13.98 -1.32
N ARG A 58 2.55 -15.23 -0.89
CA ARG A 58 3.87 -15.85 -1.00
C ARG A 58 4.28 -15.94 -2.47
N ARG A 59 5.55 -15.66 -2.78
CA ARG A 59 6.10 -15.78 -4.14
C ARG A 59 5.74 -17.12 -4.78
N GLY A 60 5.16 -17.08 -5.97
CA GLY A 60 4.68 -18.24 -6.72
C GLY A 60 3.29 -18.75 -6.31
N LYS A 61 2.57 -18.02 -5.45
CA LYS A 61 1.19 -18.32 -5.02
C LYS A 61 0.19 -17.21 -5.40
N GLU A 62 0.62 -16.23 -6.17
CA GLU A 62 -0.17 -15.08 -6.60
C GLU A 62 -1.40 -15.53 -7.40
N SER A 63 -1.22 -16.38 -8.42
CA SER A 63 -2.33 -16.93 -9.22
C SER A 63 -3.33 -17.71 -8.37
N ARG A 64 -2.84 -18.51 -7.41
CA ARG A 64 -3.69 -19.28 -6.52
C ARG A 64 -4.53 -18.38 -5.61
N LEU A 65 -3.96 -17.30 -5.09
CA LEU A 65 -4.69 -16.31 -4.31
C LEU A 65 -5.74 -15.59 -5.18
N ALA A 66 -5.37 -15.23 -6.42
CA ALA A 66 -6.27 -14.57 -7.34
C ALA A 66 -7.48 -15.46 -7.71
N GLU A 67 -7.25 -16.74 -8.01
CA GLU A 67 -8.31 -17.72 -8.26
C GLU A 67 -9.24 -17.89 -7.05
N LEU A 68 -8.67 -17.95 -5.84
CA LEU A 68 -9.46 -18.06 -4.61
C LEU A 68 -10.36 -16.83 -4.44
N LEU A 69 -9.82 -15.62 -4.58
CA LEU A 69 -10.59 -14.38 -4.45
C LEU A 69 -11.67 -14.29 -5.54
N ALA A 70 -11.35 -14.66 -6.78
CA ALA A 70 -12.31 -14.72 -7.87
C ALA A 70 -13.45 -15.72 -7.60
N SER A 71 -13.19 -16.85 -6.92
CA SER A 71 -14.24 -17.79 -6.51
C SER A 71 -15.25 -17.21 -5.52
N TYR A 72 -14.89 -16.11 -4.84
CA TYR A 72 -15.79 -15.33 -3.97
C TYR A 72 -16.32 -14.06 -4.66
N GLY A 73 -16.15 -13.93 -5.99
CA GLY A 73 -16.61 -12.75 -6.74
C GLY A 73 -15.77 -11.49 -6.53
N LEU A 74 -14.57 -11.62 -5.95
CA LEU A 74 -13.65 -10.50 -5.75
C LEU A 74 -12.70 -10.40 -6.95
N MET A 75 -12.41 -9.16 -7.37
CA MET A 75 -11.44 -8.86 -8.43
C MET A 75 -10.18 -8.26 -7.82
N PRO A 76 -9.17 -9.07 -7.47
CA PRO A 76 -7.95 -8.56 -6.86
C PRO A 76 -7.09 -7.78 -7.87
N MET A 77 -6.39 -6.78 -7.37
CA MET A 77 -5.43 -6.00 -8.13
C MET A 77 -4.02 -6.27 -7.59
N GLN A 78 -3.07 -6.57 -8.48
CA GLN A 78 -1.67 -6.64 -8.10
C GLN A 78 -1.07 -5.23 -8.14
N ILE A 79 -0.94 -4.61 -6.97
CA ILE A 79 -0.54 -3.19 -6.85
C ILE A 79 0.95 -2.97 -6.58
N GLY A 80 1.72 -4.03 -6.35
CA GLY A 80 3.13 -3.92 -5.97
C GLY A 80 3.81 -5.25 -5.67
N THR A 81 4.95 -5.19 -5.01
CA THR A 81 5.75 -6.35 -4.60
C THR A 81 6.47 -6.08 -3.29
N VAL A 82 6.48 -7.07 -2.39
CA VAL A 82 7.31 -7.06 -1.18
C VAL A 82 8.77 -7.27 -1.57
N THR A 83 9.66 -6.44 -1.06
CA THR A 83 11.08 -6.46 -1.41
C THR A 83 11.98 -6.76 -0.21
N GLY A 84 13.18 -7.25 -0.48
CA GLY A 84 14.23 -7.37 0.54
C GLY A 84 14.91 -6.04 0.88
N LYS A 85 14.51 -4.93 0.25
CA LYS A 85 15.04 -3.60 0.56
C LYS A 85 14.28 -3.06 1.76
N ARG A 86 14.95 -2.38 2.69
CA ARG A 86 14.29 -1.73 3.84
C ARG A 86 13.68 -0.38 3.45
N ARG A 87 12.82 -0.34 2.44
CA ARG A 87 12.20 0.90 1.95
C ARG A 87 10.74 0.72 1.54
N ILE A 88 9.92 1.73 1.77
CA ILE A 88 8.55 1.85 1.25
C ILE A 88 8.62 2.81 0.07
N VAL A 89 8.42 2.29 -1.14
CA VAL A 89 8.46 3.05 -2.39
C VAL A 89 7.09 3.03 -3.04
N MET A 90 6.59 4.20 -3.44
CA MET A 90 5.36 4.33 -4.21
C MET A 90 5.60 5.22 -5.42
N SER A 91 5.23 4.71 -6.59
CA SER A 91 5.43 5.37 -7.88
C SER A 91 4.13 5.43 -8.68
N ARG A 92 4.03 6.41 -9.57
CA ARG A 92 2.90 6.58 -10.49
C ARG A 92 3.35 7.34 -11.73
N ALA A 93 2.89 6.97 -12.92
CA ALA A 93 3.25 7.61 -14.18
C ALA A 93 4.78 7.77 -14.33
N GLY A 94 5.55 6.75 -13.93
CA GLY A 94 7.02 6.75 -13.96
C GLY A 94 7.70 7.68 -12.94
N LYS A 95 6.95 8.39 -12.09
CA LYS A 95 7.48 9.27 -11.05
C LYS A 95 7.35 8.64 -9.67
N MET A 96 8.42 8.74 -8.88
CA MET A 96 8.42 8.35 -7.47
C MET A 96 7.84 9.48 -6.61
N PHE A 97 6.89 9.14 -5.74
CA PHE A 97 6.23 10.09 -4.83
C PHE A 97 6.53 9.81 -3.35
N VAL A 98 6.76 8.54 -3.02
CA VAL A 98 7.11 8.10 -1.66
C VAL A 98 8.38 7.28 -1.76
N ASP A 99 9.33 7.59 -0.89
CA ASP A 99 10.54 6.81 -0.68
C ASP A 99 10.99 6.95 0.77
N LEU A 100 10.56 6.02 1.61
CA LEU A 100 10.78 6.05 3.05
C LEU A 100 11.68 4.89 3.48
N GLU A 101 12.69 5.16 4.29
CA GLU A 101 13.43 4.12 5.02
C GLU A 101 12.59 3.63 6.22
N LEU A 102 12.64 2.34 6.52
CA LEU A 102 11.70 1.73 7.49
C LEU A 102 11.87 2.24 8.92
N ASP A 103 13.09 2.51 9.39
CA ASP A 103 13.28 3.05 10.74
C ASP A 103 12.80 4.50 10.83
N LEU A 104 13.08 5.33 9.82
CA LEU A 104 12.55 6.70 9.76
C LEU A 104 11.01 6.73 9.73
N ALA A 105 10.40 5.87 8.91
CA ALA A 105 8.94 5.74 8.85
C ALA A 105 8.35 5.27 10.19
N ARG A 106 9.04 4.36 10.89
CA ARG A 106 8.63 3.86 12.20
C ARG A 106 8.70 4.92 13.28
N ASP A 107 9.79 5.68 13.29
CA ASP A 107 9.99 6.74 14.28
C ASP A 107 8.90 7.79 14.10
N ALA A 108 8.62 8.21 12.87
CA ALA A 108 7.49 9.10 12.57
C ALA A 108 6.13 8.52 13.00
N TRP A 109 5.90 7.23 12.77
CA TRP A 109 4.65 6.56 13.16
C TRP A 109 4.45 6.47 14.68
N THR A 110 5.52 6.25 15.44
CA THR A 110 5.44 5.95 16.88
C THR A 110 5.68 7.17 17.77
N ALA A 111 6.41 8.18 17.28
CA ALA A 111 6.72 9.39 18.04
C ALA A 111 5.64 10.48 17.95
N GLY A 112 4.70 10.38 16.99
CA GLY A 112 3.77 11.48 16.69
C GLY A 112 2.98 12.02 17.89
N LEU A 113 2.48 11.15 18.78
CA LEU A 113 1.79 11.59 19.99
C LEU A 113 2.73 12.29 20.97
N VAL A 114 3.93 11.72 21.17
CA VAL A 114 4.93 12.28 22.09
C VAL A 114 5.40 13.66 21.61
N GLU A 115 5.57 13.84 20.30
CA GLU A 115 5.94 15.13 19.71
C GLU A 115 4.81 16.15 19.79
N ALA A 116 3.56 15.76 19.53
CA ALA A 116 2.41 16.66 19.59
C ALA A 116 2.08 17.14 21.02
N MET A 117 2.55 16.42 22.04
CA MET A 117 2.34 16.74 23.46
C MET A 117 3.52 17.51 24.09
N ARG A 118 4.57 17.83 23.33
CA ARG A 118 5.68 18.70 23.77
C ARG A 118 5.36 20.16 23.51
#